data_AF-A0A964VJZ3-F1
#
_entry.id   AF-A0A964VJZ3-F1
#
_cell.length_a   1.000
_cell.length_b   1.000
_cell.length_c   1.000
_cell.angle_alpha   90.00
_cell.angle_beta   90.00
_cell.angle_gamma   90.00
#
_symmetry.space_group_name_H-M   'P 1'
#
loop_
_entity.id
_entity.type
_entity.pdbx_description
1 polymer ?
#
loop_
_entity_poly.entity_id
_entity_poly.type
_entity_poly.pdbx_seq_one_letter_code
_entity_poly.pdbx_strand_id
1 'polypeptide(L)'
;MDTAGDSTVTLGNGVVTQTIDLGPILDSNLAVVTQTSVVANFDRLGVQVTLAGHNAASATGSYVDGELDGQTIIINSGTGGSFQVGPDDGINNRIEATIPDMRASGPFINLNTTSVATINSSRSAITQIDQAITHTANVRGDLGALMNRLSFTVSFTENEIENIQSSESSISDADIADEVANMTRSQILSQAATAMLAQANAVPQTALQLLRQ
;
A
#
# COMPACT_ATOMS: atom_id res chain seq x y z
N MET A 1 0.78 -22.63 21.55
CA MET A 1 1.39 -23.22 22.76
C MET A 1 2.40 -22.23 23.24
N ASP A 2 2.15 -21.72 24.44
CA ASP A 2 2.86 -20.63 25.07
C ASP A 2 2.86 -21.01 26.55
N THR A 3 3.87 -21.73 27.02
CA THR A 3 3.83 -22.28 28.38
C THR A 3 4.39 -21.22 29.31
N ALA A 4 3.63 -20.85 30.35
CA ALA A 4 4.10 -19.87 31.31
C ALA A 4 5.50 -20.21 31.87
N GLY A 5 6.44 -19.28 31.72
CA GLY A 5 7.82 -19.41 32.18
C GLY A 5 8.81 -19.95 31.16
N ASP A 6 8.37 -20.33 29.95
CA ASP A 6 9.28 -20.83 28.91
C ASP A 6 9.80 -19.73 27.98
N SER A 7 9.20 -18.53 28.00
CA SER A 7 9.58 -17.39 27.14
C SER A 7 9.54 -17.72 25.65
N THR A 8 8.75 -18.72 25.25
CA THR A 8 8.63 -19.16 23.86
C THR A 8 7.18 -19.27 23.44
N VAL A 9 6.91 -18.86 22.21
CA VAL A 9 5.60 -19.08 21.59
C VAL A 9 5.76 -20.02 20.41
N THR A 10 5.02 -21.13 20.48
CA THR A 10 4.92 -22.13 19.42
C THR A 10 3.57 -22.06 18.74
N LEU A 11 3.56 -21.76 17.45
CA LEU A 11 2.38 -21.86 16.58
C LEU A 11 2.48 -23.09 15.69
N GLY A 12 1.34 -23.74 15.47
CA GLY A 12 1.23 -24.92 14.64
C GLY A 12 -0.11 -24.98 13.92
N ASN A 13 -0.10 -25.46 12.68
CA ASN A 13 -1.32 -25.71 11.89
C ASN A 13 -1.60 -27.22 11.72
N GLY A 14 -1.04 -28.05 12.59
CA GLY A 14 -1.12 -29.51 12.55
C GLY A 14 -0.13 -30.19 11.59
N VAL A 15 0.52 -29.44 10.69
CA VAL A 15 1.51 -29.98 9.75
C VAL A 15 2.87 -29.29 9.87
N VAL A 16 2.85 -27.97 10.07
CA VAL A 16 4.03 -27.15 10.28
C VAL A 16 3.91 -26.50 11.64
N THR A 17 4.98 -26.59 12.42
CA THR A 17 5.14 -25.89 13.70
C THR A 17 6.35 -24.96 13.61
N GLN A 18 6.26 -23.81 14.28
CA GLN A 18 7.36 -22.88 14.45
C GLN A 18 7.31 -22.32 15.87
N THR A 19 8.46 -22.36 16.53
CA THR A 19 8.68 -21.80 17.85
C THR A 19 9.54 -20.55 17.71
N ILE A 20 9.14 -19.48 18.39
CA ILE A 20 9.87 -18.22 18.46
C ILE A 20 10.26 -17.99 19.92
N ASP A 21 11.53 -17.65 20.14
CA ASP A 21 12.03 -17.22 21.43
C ASP A 21 11.71 -15.73 21.64
N LEU A 22 10.99 -15.44 22.72
CA LEU A 22 10.59 -14.11 23.14
C LEU A 22 11.46 -13.59 24.29
N GLY A 23 12.39 -14.37 24.84
CA GLY A 23 13.28 -13.95 25.94
C GLY A 23 13.93 -12.57 25.74
N PRO A 24 14.40 -12.18 24.54
CA PRO A 24 14.99 -10.86 24.30
C PRO A 24 14.01 -9.68 24.38
N ILE A 25 12.70 -9.93 24.35
CA ILE A 25 11.65 -8.91 24.25
C ILE A 25 10.77 -8.83 25.50
N LEU A 26 10.93 -9.79 26.41
CA LEU A 26 10.23 -9.85 27.69
C LEU A 26 11.05 -9.16 28.79
N ASP A 27 10.35 -8.53 29.73
CA ASP A 27 10.92 -7.97 30.95
C ASP A 27 11.10 -9.03 32.04
N SER A 28 11.55 -8.62 33.22
CA SER A 28 11.73 -9.52 34.37
C SER A 28 10.43 -10.15 34.90
N ASN A 29 9.26 -9.65 34.49
CA ASN A 29 7.95 -10.21 34.80
C ASN A 29 7.42 -11.10 33.67
N LEU A 30 8.25 -11.42 32.68
CA LEU A 30 7.86 -12.17 31.48
C LEU A 30 6.74 -11.48 30.69
N ALA A 31 6.65 -10.16 30.77
CA ALA A 31 5.73 -9.33 30.00
C ALA A 31 6.48 -8.57 28.90
N VAL A 32 5.83 -8.26 27.79
CA VAL A 32 6.45 -7.36 26.79
C VAL A 32 6.65 -5.98 27.42
N VAL A 33 7.83 -5.40 27.22
CA VAL A 33 8.24 -4.11 27.80
C VAL A 33 7.17 -3.04 27.57
N THR A 34 6.80 -2.31 28.62
CA THR A 34 5.76 -1.26 28.58
C THR A 34 6.00 -0.27 27.45
N GLN A 35 4.91 0.18 26.81
CA GLN A 35 4.91 1.09 25.66
C GLN A 35 5.61 0.57 24.39
N THR A 36 6.05 -0.69 24.35
CA THR A 36 6.65 -1.31 23.16
C THR A 36 5.72 -2.36 22.56
N SER A 37 5.86 -2.59 21.26
CA SER A 37 5.21 -3.69 20.56
C SER A 37 6.26 -4.41 19.72
N VAL A 38 6.19 -5.72 19.69
CA VAL A 38 7.11 -6.56 18.91
C VAL A 38 6.32 -7.49 18.01
N VAL A 39 6.79 -7.65 16.78
CA VAL A 39 6.20 -8.58 15.82
C VAL A 39 6.95 -9.91 15.89
N ALA A 40 6.26 -10.95 16.36
CA ALA A 40 6.71 -12.33 16.26
C ALA A 40 6.34 -12.87 14.88
N ASN A 41 7.36 -13.14 14.05
CA ASN A 41 7.16 -13.56 12.67
C ASN A 41 7.21 -15.08 12.50
N PHE A 42 6.04 -15.68 12.27
CA PHE A 42 5.91 -17.11 11.99
C PHE A 42 5.95 -17.38 10.48
N ASP A 43 7.08 -17.08 9.84
CA ASP A 43 7.29 -17.21 8.39
C ASP A 43 6.90 -18.58 7.82
N ARG A 44 7.13 -19.67 8.56
CA ARG A 44 6.78 -21.02 8.09
C ARG A 44 5.27 -21.25 8.05
N LEU A 45 4.52 -20.45 8.81
CA LEU A 45 3.06 -20.44 8.83
C LEU A 45 2.47 -19.27 8.04
N GLY A 46 3.29 -18.29 7.63
CA GLY A 46 2.86 -17.08 6.92
C GLY A 46 2.07 -16.10 7.78
N VAL A 47 2.24 -16.14 9.10
CA VAL A 47 1.49 -15.33 10.07
C VAL A 47 2.44 -14.45 10.86
N GLN A 48 2.07 -13.19 11.05
CA GLN A 48 2.72 -12.28 11.99
C GLN A 48 1.80 -12.05 13.18
N VAL A 49 2.33 -12.20 14.39
CA VAL A 49 1.61 -11.91 15.64
C VAL A 49 2.29 -10.71 16.28
N THR A 50 1.53 -9.65 16.52
CA THR A 50 2.04 -8.48 17.25
C THR A 50 1.76 -8.68 18.74
N LEU A 51 2.82 -8.75 19.54
CA LEU A 51 2.75 -8.81 20.99
C LEU A 51 3.01 -7.39 21.54
N ALA A 52 2.11 -6.91 22.39
CA ALA A 52 2.15 -5.56 22.91
C ALA A 52 2.44 -5.54 24.41
N GLY A 53 3.26 -4.61 24.87
CA GLY A 53 3.42 -4.31 26.28
C GLY A 53 2.30 -3.39 26.79
N HIS A 54 2.20 -3.23 28.11
CA HIS A 54 1.21 -2.35 28.72
C HIS A 54 1.31 -0.92 28.15
N ASN A 55 0.16 -0.37 27.70
CA ASN A 55 0.05 0.95 27.06
C ASN A 55 0.89 1.14 25.77
N ALA A 56 1.13 0.08 24.99
CA ALA A 56 1.74 0.23 23.66
C ALA A 56 0.83 1.03 22.70
N ALA A 57 1.43 1.93 21.92
CA ALA A 57 0.71 2.71 20.93
C ALA A 57 0.07 1.78 19.87
N SER A 58 -1.19 2.03 19.53
CA SER A 58 -1.95 1.25 18.52
C SER A 58 -2.20 -0.22 18.86
N ALA A 59 -2.08 -0.64 20.12
CA ALA A 59 -2.44 -1.98 20.57
C ALA A 59 -3.56 -1.94 21.62
N THR A 60 -4.46 -2.91 21.56
CA THR A 60 -5.47 -3.15 22.61
C THR A 60 -5.01 -4.34 23.45
N GLY A 61 -4.60 -4.10 24.70
CA GLY A 61 -4.16 -5.15 25.63
C GLY A 61 -2.65 -5.17 25.89
N SER A 62 -2.21 -6.17 26.66
CA SER A 62 -0.81 -6.44 26.98
C SER A 62 -0.59 -7.95 26.96
N TYR A 63 0.55 -8.40 26.45
CA TYR A 63 0.96 -9.80 26.48
C TYR A 63 1.81 -10.11 27.71
N VAL A 64 1.48 -11.21 28.38
CA VAL A 64 2.33 -11.89 29.36
C VAL A 64 2.56 -13.34 28.89
N ASP A 65 3.78 -13.84 29.09
CA ASP A 65 4.13 -15.23 28.81
C ASP A 65 3.15 -16.22 29.45
N GLY A 66 2.63 -17.16 28.66
CA GLY A 66 1.59 -18.11 29.06
C GLY A 66 0.16 -17.70 28.69
N GLU A 67 -0.09 -16.46 28.27
CA GLU A 67 -1.45 -15.97 28.00
C GLU A 67 -2.04 -16.54 26.70
N LEU A 68 -1.20 -16.97 25.76
CA LEU A 68 -1.63 -17.57 24.49
C LEU A 68 -1.77 -19.10 24.58
N ASP A 69 -1.66 -19.71 25.77
CA ASP A 69 -1.81 -21.15 25.90
C ASP A 69 -3.24 -21.61 25.59
N GLY A 70 -3.36 -22.71 24.85
CA GLY A 70 -4.65 -23.23 24.40
C GLY A 70 -5.44 -22.33 23.43
N GLN A 71 -4.95 -21.13 23.11
CA GLN A 71 -5.61 -20.24 22.17
C GLN A 71 -5.41 -20.71 20.72
N THR A 72 -6.45 -20.54 19.90
CA THR A 72 -6.42 -20.85 18.47
C THR A 72 -6.61 -19.58 17.67
N ILE A 73 -5.68 -19.32 16.75
CA ILE A 73 -5.85 -18.26 15.75
C ILE A 73 -6.75 -18.81 14.64
N ILE A 74 -7.95 -18.24 14.51
CA ILE A 74 -8.85 -18.53 13.41
C ILE A 74 -8.56 -17.52 12.29
N ILE A 75 -7.87 -17.96 11.25
CA ILE A 75 -7.73 -17.18 10.02
C ILE A 75 -9.01 -17.40 9.21
N ASN A 76 -9.99 -16.51 9.36
CA ASN A 76 -11.09 -16.46 8.42
C ASN A 76 -10.54 -16.03 7.06
N SER A 77 -10.95 -16.72 5.99
CA SER A 77 -10.61 -16.34 4.62
C SER A 77 -11.08 -14.90 4.37
N GLY A 78 -10.15 -13.96 4.40
CA GLY A 78 -10.37 -12.62 3.87
C GLY A 78 -10.25 -12.63 2.35
N THR A 79 -10.92 -11.68 1.70
CA THR A 79 -10.48 -11.20 0.38
C THR A 79 -8.98 -10.95 0.49
N GLY A 80 -8.17 -11.51 -0.41
CA GLY A 80 -6.72 -11.34 -0.35
C GLY A 80 -6.29 -9.88 -0.53
N GLY A 81 -5.05 -9.65 -0.98
CA GLY A 81 -4.58 -8.27 -1.20
C GLY A 81 -5.44 -7.54 -2.24
N SER A 82 -5.88 -6.32 -1.95
CA SER A 82 -6.57 -5.45 -2.92
C SER A 82 -5.70 -4.27 -3.29
N PHE A 83 -5.52 -4.03 -4.59
CA PHE A 83 -4.87 -2.83 -5.11
C PHE A 83 -5.95 -1.84 -5.56
N GLN A 84 -5.94 -0.64 -4.98
CA GLN A 84 -6.76 0.47 -5.44
C GLN A 84 -6.12 1.06 -6.69
N VAL A 85 -6.82 0.99 -7.83
CA VAL A 85 -6.28 1.42 -9.13
C VAL A 85 -7.20 2.39 -9.88
N GLY A 86 -8.31 2.79 -9.26
CA GLY A 86 -9.20 3.82 -9.77
C GLY A 86 -9.55 4.88 -8.71
N PRO A 87 -10.31 5.92 -9.08
CA PRO A 87 -10.56 7.07 -8.23
C PRO A 87 -11.53 6.79 -7.08
N ASP A 88 -12.44 5.82 -7.24
CA ASP A 88 -13.54 5.60 -6.30
C ASP A 88 -13.47 4.23 -5.62
N ASP A 89 -14.25 4.04 -4.58
CA ASP A 89 -14.31 2.80 -3.79
C ASP A 89 -15.07 1.65 -4.48
N GLY A 90 -15.54 1.81 -5.72
CA GLY A 90 -16.23 0.78 -6.46
C GLY A 90 -15.38 -0.46 -6.76
N ILE A 91 -16.01 -1.64 -6.87
CA ILE A 91 -15.32 -2.92 -7.13
C ILE A 91 -14.52 -2.92 -8.45
N ASN A 92 -14.98 -2.16 -9.45
CA ASN A 92 -14.32 -2.06 -10.75
C ASN A 92 -13.02 -1.23 -10.69
N ASN A 93 -12.85 -0.41 -9.65
CA ASN A 93 -11.66 0.42 -9.41
C ASN A 93 -10.60 -0.31 -8.56
N ARG A 94 -10.81 -1.59 -8.29
CA ARG A 94 -9.96 -2.42 -7.44
C ARG A 94 -9.50 -3.65 -8.20
N ILE A 95 -8.25 -4.03 -8.00
CA ILE A 95 -7.71 -5.31 -8.43
C ILE A 95 -7.53 -6.15 -7.17
N GLU A 96 -8.38 -7.15 -6.99
CA GLU A 96 -8.32 -8.09 -5.87
C GLU A 96 -7.49 -9.32 -6.25
N ALA A 97 -6.49 -9.64 -5.42
CA ALA A 97 -5.61 -10.78 -5.55
C ALA A 97 -5.87 -11.74 -4.39
N THR A 98 -6.46 -12.90 -4.69
CA THR A 98 -6.64 -13.95 -3.69
C THR A 98 -5.79 -15.16 -4.07
N ILE A 99 -4.99 -15.64 -3.12
CA ILE A 99 -4.21 -16.87 -3.27
C ILE A 99 -4.87 -17.91 -2.35
N PRO A 100 -5.42 -19.01 -2.88
CA PRO A 100 -5.95 -20.09 -2.06
C PRO A 100 -4.83 -20.80 -1.28
N ASP A 101 -5.17 -21.69 -0.35
CA ASP A 101 -4.17 -22.44 0.40
C ASP A 101 -3.34 -23.35 -0.53
N MET A 102 -2.07 -22.98 -0.72
CA MET A 102 -1.11 -23.67 -1.59
C MET A 102 -0.20 -24.64 -0.84
N ARG A 103 -0.43 -24.91 0.45
CA ARG A 103 0.38 -25.88 1.20
C ARG A 103 0.19 -27.28 0.63
N ALA A 104 1.27 -28.07 0.57
CA ALA A 104 1.21 -29.45 0.09
C ALA A 104 0.22 -30.32 0.88
N SER A 105 0.04 -30.04 2.17
CA SER A 105 -0.92 -30.70 3.05
C SER A 105 -2.29 -30.02 3.14
N GLY A 106 -2.48 -28.91 2.43
CA GLY A 106 -3.73 -28.14 2.43
C GLY A 106 -4.85 -28.88 1.69
N PRO A 107 -6.11 -28.42 1.83
CA PRO A 107 -7.28 -29.11 1.27
C PRO A 107 -7.31 -29.12 -0.26
N PHE A 108 -6.63 -28.16 -0.92
CA PHE A 108 -6.61 -28.05 -2.38
C PHE A 108 -5.52 -28.89 -3.05
N ILE A 109 -4.34 -29.01 -2.43
CA ILE A 109 -3.21 -29.79 -2.96
C ILE A 109 -3.20 -31.22 -2.40
N ASN A 110 -3.53 -31.39 -1.12
CA ASN A 110 -3.80 -32.65 -0.41
C ASN A 110 -2.83 -33.82 -0.72
N LEU A 111 -1.53 -33.58 -0.63
CA LEU A 111 -0.50 -34.60 -0.87
C LEU A 111 -0.12 -35.40 0.39
N ASN A 112 -0.77 -35.17 1.54
CA ASN A 112 -0.44 -35.87 2.78
C ASN A 112 -0.71 -37.39 2.68
N THR A 113 -1.75 -37.76 1.92
CA THR A 113 -2.20 -39.14 1.78
C THR A 113 -1.52 -39.87 0.61
N THR A 114 -0.66 -39.17 -0.12
CA THR A 114 0.03 -39.72 -1.30
C THR A 114 1.08 -40.73 -0.88
N SER A 115 1.06 -41.92 -1.46
CA SER A 115 2.01 -43.00 -1.14
C SER A 115 2.44 -43.79 -2.37
N VAL A 116 3.72 -44.14 -2.42
CA VAL A 116 4.33 -44.97 -3.48
C VAL A 116 4.69 -46.39 -3.01
N ALA A 117 4.16 -46.82 -1.86
CA ALA A 117 4.52 -48.09 -1.24
C ALA A 117 3.98 -49.33 -1.98
N THR A 118 2.89 -49.19 -2.74
CA THR A 118 2.24 -50.29 -3.48
C THR A 118 1.97 -49.89 -4.92
N ILE A 119 1.80 -50.86 -5.82
CA ILE A 119 1.46 -50.58 -7.23
C ILE A 119 0.17 -49.75 -7.33
N ASN A 120 -0.85 -50.05 -6.52
CA ASN A 120 -2.10 -49.31 -6.52
C ASN A 120 -1.94 -47.88 -6.00
N SER A 121 -1.25 -47.71 -4.86
CA SER A 121 -1.02 -46.38 -4.29
C SER A 121 -0.17 -45.51 -5.22
N SER A 122 0.84 -46.09 -5.89
CA SER A 122 1.65 -45.38 -6.88
C SER A 122 0.84 -44.91 -8.09
N ARG A 123 -0.14 -45.68 -8.56
CA ARG A 123 -1.03 -45.24 -9.66
C ARG A 123 -1.92 -44.08 -9.23
N SER A 124 -2.46 -44.13 -8.01
CA SER A 124 -3.25 -43.02 -7.45
C SER A 124 -2.40 -41.79 -7.17
N ALA A 125 -1.13 -41.97 -6.77
CA ALA A 125 -0.20 -40.88 -6.49
C ALA A 125 0.07 -40.02 -7.74
N ILE A 126 0.20 -40.63 -8.92
CA ILE A 126 0.37 -39.91 -10.18
C ILE A 126 -0.81 -38.95 -10.39
N THR A 127 -2.04 -39.43 -10.26
CA THR A 127 -3.24 -38.60 -10.43
C THR A 127 -3.32 -37.46 -9.42
N GLN A 128 -2.98 -37.71 -8.15
CA GLN A 128 -2.98 -36.67 -7.11
C GLN A 128 -1.93 -35.59 -7.38
N ILE A 129 -0.73 -35.99 -7.82
CA ILE A 129 0.34 -35.06 -8.18
C ILE A 129 -0.04 -34.25 -9.43
N ASP A 130 -0.63 -34.88 -10.45
CA ASP A 130 -1.10 -34.16 -11.64
C ASP A 130 -2.14 -33.10 -11.28
N GLN A 131 -3.10 -33.42 -10.41
CA GLN A 131 -4.09 -32.48 -9.90
C GLN A 131 -3.44 -31.32 -9.14
N ALA A 132 -2.47 -31.61 -8.28
CA ALA A 132 -1.71 -30.59 -7.55
C ALA A 132 -0.93 -29.65 -8.49
N ILE A 133 -0.33 -30.20 -9.54
CA ILE A 133 0.38 -29.44 -10.57
C ILE A 133 -0.61 -28.54 -11.33
N THR A 134 -1.73 -29.09 -11.80
CA THR A 134 -2.77 -28.32 -12.50
C THR A 134 -3.30 -27.18 -11.62
N HIS A 135 -3.59 -27.44 -10.35
CA HIS A 135 -4.06 -26.40 -9.43
C HIS A 135 -3.03 -25.29 -9.25
N THR A 136 -1.76 -25.66 -9.03
CA THR A 136 -0.66 -24.68 -8.91
C THR A 136 -0.46 -23.87 -10.19
N ALA A 137 -0.57 -24.52 -11.36
CA ALA A 137 -0.47 -23.86 -12.65
C ALA A 137 -1.60 -22.85 -12.86
N ASN A 138 -2.84 -23.20 -12.47
CA ASN A 138 -3.99 -22.30 -12.56
C ASN A 138 -3.79 -21.06 -11.68
N VAL A 139 -3.42 -21.24 -10.41
CA VAL A 139 -3.17 -20.11 -9.50
C VAL A 139 -2.03 -19.21 -10.01
N ARG A 140 -0.97 -19.79 -10.57
CA ARG A 140 0.10 -19.01 -11.23
C ARG A 140 -0.40 -18.27 -12.48
N GLY A 141 -1.29 -18.88 -13.25
CA GLY A 141 -1.94 -18.28 -14.41
C GLY A 141 -2.77 -17.06 -14.01
N ASP A 142 -3.59 -17.20 -12.96
CA ASP A 142 -4.42 -16.11 -12.44
C ASP A 142 -3.57 -14.95 -11.91
N LEU A 143 -2.49 -15.25 -11.18
CA LEU A 143 -1.52 -14.23 -10.74
C LEU A 143 -0.81 -13.57 -11.93
N GLY A 144 -0.49 -14.32 -12.98
CA GLY A 144 0.05 -13.78 -14.23
C GLY A 144 -0.91 -12.81 -14.92
N ALA A 145 -2.18 -13.18 -15.01
CA ALA A 145 -3.23 -12.31 -15.54
C ALA A 145 -3.38 -11.04 -14.70
N LEU A 146 -3.31 -11.17 -13.37
CA LEU A 146 -3.37 -10.03 -12.44
C LEU A 146 -2.17 -9.10 -12.62
N MET A 147 -0.95 -9.64 -12.75
CA MET A 147 0.25 -8.84 -13.03
C MET A 147 0.14 -8.09 -14.35
N ASN A 148 -0.40 -8.72 -15.40
CA ASN A 148 -0.62 -8.06 -16.68
C ASN A 148 -1.63 -6.91 -16.57
N ARG A 149 -2.73 -7.14 -15.84
CA ARG A 149 -3.73 -6.09 -15.57
C ARG A 149 -3.11 -4.94 -14.79
N LEU A 150 -2.37 -5.22 -13.72
CA LEU A 150 -1.71 -4.20 -12.92
C LEU A 150 -0.70 -3.39 -13.74
N SER A 151 0.14 -4.05 -14.52
CA SER A 151 1.09 -3.40 -15.42
C SER A 151 0.40 -2.49 -16.43
N PHE A 152 -0.67 -2.98 -17.07
CA PHE A 152 -1.49 -2.16 -17.97
C PHE A 152 -2.08 -0.95 -17.25
N THR A 153 -2.65 -1.13 -16.06
CA THR A 153 -3.27 -0.03 -15.31
C THR A 153 -2.23 0.99 -14.87
N VAL A 154 -1.02 0.57 -14.47
CA VAL A 154 0.09 1.48 -14.17
C VAL A 154 0.45 2.30 -15.40
N SER A 155 0.72 1.67 -16.54
CA SER A 155 1.05 2.38 -17.77
C SER A 155 -0.09 3.30 -18.24
N PHE A 156 -1.35 2.87 -18.10
CA PHE A 156 -2.50 3.71 -18.40
C PHE A 156 -2.55 4.95 -17.50
N THR A 157 -2.38 4.77 -16.19
CA THR A 157 -2.40 5.86 -15.20
C THR A 157 -1.25 6.84 -15.42
N GLU A 158 -0.06 6.35 -15.75
CA GLU A 158 1.09 7.21 -16.08
C GLU A 158 0.82 8.09 -17.31
N ASN A 159 0.24 7.51 -18.37
CA ASN A 159 -0.17 8.28 -19.55
C ASN A 159 -1.29 9.29 -19.21
N GLU A 160 -2.23 8.91 -18.35
CA GLU A 160 -3.31 9.81 -17.92
C GLU A 160 -2.78 10.98 -17.09
N ILE A 161 -1.83 10.73 -16.19
CA ILE A 161 -1.12 11.76 -15.43
C ILE A 161 -0.39 12.73 -16.37
N GLU A 162 0.32 12.22 -17.39
CA GLU A 162 1.00 13.07 -18.37
C GLU A 162 0.01 13.95 -19.16
N ASN A 163 -1.11 13.37 -19.60
CA ASN A 163 -2.15 14.11 -20.31
C ASN A 163 -2.82 15.19 -19.44
N ILE A 164 -3.10 14.88 -18.17
CA ILE A 164 -3.66 15.83 -17.21
C ILE A 164 -2.67 16.95 -16.93
N GLN A 165 -1.39 16.63 -16.72
CA GLN A 165 -0.34 17.61 -16.49
C GLN A 165 -0.12 18.52 -17.71
N SER A 166 -0.18 17.99 -18.93
CA SER A 166 -0.10 18.79 -20.15
C SER A 166 -1.32 19.73 -20.31
N SER A 167 -2.50 19.24 -19.96
CA SER A 167 -3.73 20.05 -19.97
C SER A 167 -3.69 21.16 -18.92
N GLU A 168 -3.23 20.83 -17.71
CA GLU A 168 -3.05 21.79 -16.61
C GLU A 168 -2.00 22.85 -16.95
N SER A 169 -0.85 22.45 -17.49
CA SER A 169 0.18 23.36 -18.01
C SER A 169 -0.40 24.31 -19.07
N SER A 170 -1.19 23.79 -20.02
CA SER A 170 -1.82 24.63 -21.06
C SER A 170 -2.82 25.65 -20.49
N ILE A 171 -3.56 25.29 -19.45
CA ILE A 171 -4.50 26.19 -18.76
C ILE A 171 -3.73 27.23 -17.94
N SER A 172 -2.77 26.79 -17.13
CA SER A 172 -1.93 27.64 -16.30
C SER A 172 -1.15 28.65 -17.14
N ASP A 173 -0.52 28.21 -18.23
CA ASP A 173 0.24 29.09 -19.13
C ASP A 173 -0.66 30.13 -19.82
N ALA A 174 -1.90 29.78 -20.17
CA ALA A 174 -2.86 30.72 -20.75
C ALA A 174 -3.30 31.79 -19.72
N ASP A 175 -3.65 31.37 -18.51
CA ASP A 175 -4.06 32.28 -17.44
C ASP A 175 -2.90 33.21 -17.01
N ILE A 176 -1.68 32.68 -16.94
CA ILE A 176 -0.47 33.49 -16.66
C ILE A 176 -0.19 34.47 -17.79
N ALA A 177 -0.33 34.08 -19.06
CA ALA A 177 -0.13 34.98 -20.18
C ALA A 177 -1.12 36.16 -20.16
N ASP A 178 -2.39 35.91 -19.85
CA ASP A 178 -3.42 36.95 -19.74
C ASP A 178 -3.18 37.89 -18.56
N GLU A 179 -2.81 37.36 -17.39
CA GLU A 179 -2.49 38.19 -16.22
C GLU A 179 -1.22 39.02 -16.45
N VAL A 180 -0.18 38.45 -17.06
CA VAL A 180 1.04 39.18 -17.43
C VAL A 180 0.75 40.27 -18.46
N ALA A 181 -0.15 40.01 -19.43
CA ALA A 181 -0.58 41.02 -20.40
C ALA A 181 -1.34 42.17 -19.71
N ASN A 182 -2.25 41.86 -18.79
CA ASN A 182 -2.99 42.87 -18.00
C ASN A 182 -2.08 43.66 -17.06
N MET A 183 -1.14 42.98 -16.39
CA MET A 183 -0.12 43.62 -15.56
C MET A 183 0.76 44.56 -16.40
N THR A 184 1.23 44.10 -17.56
CA THR A 184 2.04 44.92 -18.49
C THR A 184 1.26 46.12 -19.00
N ARG A 185 -0.01 45.93 -19.39
CA ARG A 185 -0.91 47.03 -19.79
C ARG A 185 -1.07 48.06 -18.69
N SER A 186 -1.28 47.61 -17.46
CA SER A 186 -1.43 48.48 -16.28
C SER A 186 -0.14 49.24 -15.97
N GLN A 187 1.02 48.59 -16.09
CA GLN A 187 2.33 49.24 -15.93
C GLN A 187 2.57 50.30 -17.02
N ILE A 188 2.27 50.01 -18.28
CA ILE A 188 2.37 50.96 -19.39
C ILE A 188 1.42 52.14 -19.19
N LEU A 189 0.16 51.88 -18.80
CA LEU A 189 -0.80 52.94 -18.50
C LEU A 189 -0.34 53.82 -17.34
N SER A 190 0.22 53.25 -16.29
CA SER A 190 0.77 54.01 -15.16
C SER A 190 1.96 54.89 -15.60
N GLN A 191 2.87 54.36 -16.42
CA GLN A 191 4.00 55.13 -16.95
C GLN A 191 3.56 56.20 -17.96
N ALA A 192 2.55 55.91 -18.79
CA ALA A 192 1.97 56.87 -19.71
C ALA A 192 1.21 57.96 -18.96
N ALA A 193 0.47 57.64 -17.90
CA ALA A 193 -0.23 58.61 -17.07
C ALA A 193 0.75 59.56 -16.35
N THR A 194 1.88 59.06 -15.83
CA THR A 194 2.90 59.92 -15.23
C THR A 194 3.61 60.80 -16.27
N ALA A 195 3.94 60.26 -17.44
CA ALA A 195 4.51 61.05 -18.54
C ALA A 195 3.51 62.09 -19.09
N MET A 196 2.24 61.73 -19.23
CA MET A 196 1.16 62.64 -19.65
C MET A 196 0.89 63.73 -18.62
N LEU A 197 0.91 63.41 -17.32
CA LEU A 197 0.83 64.40 -16.24
C LEU A 197 2.04 65.35 -16.27
N ALA A 198 3.25 64.84 -16.49
CA ALA A 198 4.44 65.68 -16.63
C ALA A 198 4.32 66.63 -17.83
N GLN A 199 3.86 66.13 -18.99
CA GLN A 199 3.63 66.94 -20.19
C GLN A 199 2.50 67.96 -20.01
N ALA A 200 1.39 67.57 -19.39
CA ALA A 200 0.24 68.43 -19.12
C ALA A 200 0.56 69.52 -18.09
N ASN A 201 1.52 69.30 -17.19
CA ASN A 201 2.02 70.33 -16.27
C ASN A 201 3.07 71.25 -16.92
N ALA A 202 3.82 70.77 -17.91
CA ALA A 202 4.82 71.56 -18.63
C ALA A 202 4.19 72.54 -19.64
N VAL A 203 3.11 72.16 -20.33
CA VAL A 203 2.43 72.99 -21.35
C VAL A 203 1.86 74.32 -20.79
N PRO A 204 1.21 74.36 -19.61
CA PRO A 204 0.76 75.61 -19.01
C PRO A 204 1.90 76.54 -18.60
N GLN A 205 3.04 75.98 -18.14
CA GLN A 205 4.21 76.76 -17.73
C GLN A 205 4.88 77.45 -18.94
N THR A 206 4.96 76.77 -20.08
CA THR A 206 5.49 77.36 -21.32
C THR A 206 4.53 78.40 -21.91
N ALA A 207 3.21 78.17 -21.83
CA ALA A 207 2.21 79.17 -22.22
C ALA A 207 2.25 80.43 -21.32
N LEU A 208 2.46 80.28 -20.01
CA LEU A 208 2.65 81.40 -19.08
C LEU A 208 3.96 82.17 -19.34
N GLN A 209 5.01 81.53 -19.85
CA GLN A 209 6.20 82.23 -20.30
C GLN A 209 5.95 83.08 -21.55
N LEU A 210 5.09 82.61 -22.48
CA LEU A 210 4.71 83.36 -23.68
C LEU A 210 3.75 84.52 -23.39
N LEU A 211 2.88 84.41 -22.38
CA LEU A 211 2.00 85.51 -21.92
C LEU A 211 2.75 86.62 -21.15
N ARG A 212 4.01 86.39 -20.78
CA ARG A 212 4.88 87.36 -20.10
C ARG A 212 5.89 88.02 -21.05
N GLN A 213 5.80 87.72 -22.34
CA GLN A 213 6.49 88.41 -23.44
C GLN A 213 5.49 89.26 -24.22
#